data_AF-A0A4Q2DN52-F1
#
_entry.id   AF-A0A4Q2DN52-F1
#
_cell.length_a   1.000
_cell.length_b   1.000
_cell.length_c   1.000
_cell.angle_alpha   90.00
_cell.angle_beta   90.00
_cell.angle_gamma   90.00
#
_symmetry.space_group_name_H-M   'P 1'
#
loop_
_entity.id
_entity.type
_entity.pdbx_description
1 polymer ?
#
loop_
_entity_poly.entity_id
_entity_poly.type
_entity_poly.pdbx_seq_one_letter_code
_entity_poly.pdbx_strand_id
1 'polypeptide(L)'
;MPKPYLLPRDIASYSSINLEHIIRQSSYPWNSSSLNSRKRVPVKDPFNDFNQSFLFVPGGRWVLWSQQSGCVWYQDPDFPLDALSEGVLIASPFDEVDTSQHLVNVMSTLAIDVSSELVEQGSANLKEFNLTVISNQLRTAIVIRVWKVKVDDSTATQQGFPPPTLVATEMLASFNEDPIGVFGTCSLFGTSIAYSVASFLRLIVIVTWDSKDVTERSNNLLYPRRYIETHRGVILYHLPGGRLFVVKDYTAACF
;
A
#
# COMPACT_ATOMS: atom_id res chain seq x y z
N MET A 1 12.68 14.41 7.11
CA MET A 1 12.41 14.19 5.68
C MET A 1 11.50 15.31 5.20
N PRO A 2 11.68 15.84 3.97
CA PRO A 2 10.73 16.79 3.40
C PRO A 2 9.40 16.08 3.17
N LYS A 3 8.30 16.62 3.73
CA LYS A 3 6.95 16.12 3.45
C LYS A 3 6.56 16.58 2.03
N PRO A 4 5.97 15.71 1.19
CA PRO A 4 5.42 16.15 -0.09
C PRO A 4 4.31 17.18 0.18
N TYR A 5 4.40 18.33 -0.48
CA TYR A 5 3.39 19.37 -0.40
C TYR A 5 2.22 19.00 -1.31
N LEU A 6 1.11 18.57 -0.71
CA LEU A 6 -0.10 18.21 -1.45
C LEU A 6 -0.93 19.49 -1.68
N LEU A 7 -1.22 19.78 -2.95
CA LEU A 7 -2.09 20.89 -3.30
C LEU A 7 -3.54 20.55 -2.91
N PRO A 8 -4.30 21.48 -2.31
CA PRO A 8 -5.71 21.26 -1.95
C PRO A 8 -6.65 20.98 -3.14
N ARG A 9 -6.20 21.26 -4.37
CA ARG A 9 -6.94 21.06 -5.63
C ARG A 9 -5.97 20.67 -6.74
N ASP A 10 -6.49 20.31 -7.90
CA ASP A 10 -5.68 20.04 -9.09
C ASP A 10 -4.85 21.28 -9.49
N ILE A 11 -3.62 21.06 -9.95
CA ILE A 11 -2.68 22.13 -10.34
C ILE A 11 -3.25 23.03 -11.44
N ALA A 12 -4.07 22.46 -12.33
CA ALA A 12 -4.75 23.19 -13.40
C ALA A 12 -5.77 24.22 -12.88
N SER A 13 -6.22 24.09 -11.62
CA SER A 13 -7.17 25.02 -10.99
C SER A 13 -6.50 26.24 -10.34
N TYR A 14 -5.17 26.27 -10.29
CA TYR A 14 -4.42 27.38 -9.70
C TYR A 14 -3.81 28.27 -10.78
N SER A 15 -3.96 29.58 -10.60
CA SER A 15 -3.11 30.54 -11.30
C SER A 15 -1.69 30.47 -10.75
N SER A 16 -0.69 30.88 -11.55
CA SER A 16 0.70 30.99 -11.10
C SER A 16 0.85 31.84 -9.84
N ILE A 17 0.05 32.91 -9.73
CA ILE A 17 -0.02 33.79 -8.56
C ILE A 17 -0.53 33.04 -7.32
N ASN A 18 -1.56 32.20 -7.46
CA ASN A 18 -2.09 31.42 -6.35
C ASN A 18 -1.09 30.34 -5.90
N LEU A 19 -0.43 29.66 -6.84
CA LEU A 19 0.64 28.70 -6.51
C LEU A 19 1.78 29.38 -5.76
N GLU A 20 2.24 30.53 -6.25
CA GLU A 20 3.30 31.29 -5.60
C GLU A 20 2.87 31.79 -4.21
N HIS A 21 1.63 32.22 -4.05
CA HIS A 21 1.10 32.64 -2.75
C HIS A 21 1.04 31.46 -1.76
N ILE A 22 0.59 30.29 -2.21
CA ILE A 22 0.53 29.06 -1.41
C ILE A 22 1.94 28.61 -1.00
N ILE A 23 2.90 28.62 -1.94
CA ILE A 23 4.30 28.30 -1.67
C ILE A 23 4.90 29.31 -0.69
N ARG A 24 4.70 30.62 -0.89
CA ARG A 24 5.20 31.67 0.00
C ARG A 24 4.56 31.60 1.39
N GLN A 25 3.27 31.28 1.50
CA GLN A 25 2.60 31.03 2.78
C GLN A 25 3.13 29.78 3.48
N SER A 26 3.42 28.71 2.73
CA SER A 26 4.10 27.52 3.27
C SER A 26 5.56 27.78 3.69
N SER A 27 6.14 28.89 3.22
CA SER A 27 7.49 29.36 3.52
C SER A 27 7.53 30.38 4.67
N TYR A 28 6.40 30.66 5.35
CA TYR A 28 6.45 31.36 6.64
C TYR A 28 7.40 30.60 7.56
N PRO A 29 8.26 31.31 8.33
CA PRO A 29 9.46 30.74 8.88
C PRO A 29 9.08 29.51 9.70
N TRP A 30 9.57 28.36 9.25
CA TRP A 30 9.79 27.23 10.14
C TRP A 30 10.52 27.80 11.35
N ASN A 31 9.78 28.04 12.44
CA ASN A 31 10.37 28.27 13.75
C ASN A 31 11.08 26.96 14.11
N SER A 32 12.32 26.83 13.62
CA SER A 32 13.24 25.74 13.94
C SER A 32 13.63 25.75 15.42
N SER A 33 13.21 26.77 16.18
CA SER A 33 13.30 26.86 17.63
C SER A 33 12.43 25.85 18.38
N SER A 34 11.49 25.15 17.71
CA SER A 34 10.80 23.98 18.28
C SER A 34 11.00 22.71 17.45
N LEU A 35 12.01 22.66 16.57
CA LEU A 35 12.66 21.37 16.27
C LEU A 35 13.42 20.96 17.54
N ASN A 36 12.66 20.62 18.59
CA ASN A 36 13.03 19.48 19.42
C ASN A 36 13.38 18.43 18.40
N SER A 37 14.67 18.12 18.28
CA SER A 37 15.20 17.09 17.42
C SER A 37 14.19 15.96 17.43
N ARG A 38 13.36 15.82 16.37
CA ARG A 38 12.35 14.76 16.33
C ARG A 38 13.17 13.52 16.59
N LYS A 39 12.96 12.91 17.75
CA LYS A 39 13.76 11.79 18.20
C LYS A 39 13.66 10.83 17.02
N ARG A 40 14.78 10.57 16.33
CA ARG A 40 14.80 9.55 15.29
C ARG A 40 14.46 8.31 16.06
N VAL A 41 13.18 7.92 16.06
CA VAL A 41 12.77 6.68 16.68
C VAL A 41 13.35 5.65 15.74
N PRO A 42 14.33 4.85 16.16
CA PRO A 42 14.70 3.69 15.38
C PRO A 42 13.43 2.86 15.27
N VAL A 43 12.83 2.80 14.08
CA VAL A 43 11.87 1.74 13.78
C VAL A 43 12.65 0.46 14.05
N LYS A 44 12.16 -0.34 15.00
CA LYS A 44 12.75 -1.60 15.40
C LYS A 44 13.00 -2.36 14.10
N ASP A 45 14.27 -2.55 13.73
CA ASP A 45 14.69 -2.97 12.40
C ASP A 45 13.89 -4.21 11.96
N PRO A 46 12.80 -4.07 11.17
CA PRO A 46 12.17 -5.22 10.57
C PRO A 46 13.04 -5.67 9.38
N PHE A 47 13.98 -4.82 8.92
CA PHE A 47 14.60 -4.79 7.60
C PHE A 47 15.72 -5.80 7.41
N ASN A 48 15.87 -6.79 8.30
CA ASN A 48 16.87 -7.83 8.10
C ASN A 48 16.43 -8.93 7.11
N ASP A 49 15.18 -8.86 6.63
CA ASP A 49 14.62 -9.81 5.67
C ASP A 49 14.41 -9.18 4.29
N PHE A 50 15.11 -9.71 3.28
CA PHE A 50 15.06 -9.29 1.88
C PHE A 50 13.69 -9.40 1.17
N ASN A 51 12.66 -9.91 1.86
CA ASN A 51 11.34 -10.23 1.29
C ASN A 51 10.21 -9.33 1.80
N GLN A 52 10.56 -8.18 2.39
CA GLN A 52 9.58 -7.24 2.93
C GLN A 52 9.24 -6.17 1.89
N SER A 53 7.95 -5.99 1.64
CA SER A 53 7.46 -4.78 0.98
C SER A 53 7.11 -3.74 2.03
N PHE A 54 7.44 -2.49 1.75
CA PHE A 54 7.14 -1.35 2.60
C PHE A 54 6.41 -0.29 1.77
N LEU A 55 5.51 0.44 2.42
CA LEU A 55 4.76 1.50 1.77
C LEU A 55 4.38 2.58 2.78
N PHE A 56 4.50 3.83 2.39
CA PHE A 56 3.93 4.94 3.15
C PHE A 56 2.49 5.17 2.72
N VAL A 57 1.59 5.27 3.69
CA VAL A 57 0.22 5.72 3.45
C VAL A 57 0.27 7.19 3.01
N PRO A 58 -0.45 7.59 1.94
CA PRO A 58 -0.52 8.99 1.52
C PRO A 58 -0.87 9.93 2.68
N GLY A 59 -0.15 11.05 2.78
CA GLY A 59 -0.14 11.91 3.97
C GLY A 59 1.03 11.63 4.92
N GLY A 60 1.72 10.49 4.76
CA GLY A 60 3.00 10.17 5.41
C GLY A 60 2.90 9.89 6.91
N ARG A 61 1.68 9.65 7.42
CA ARG A 61 1.42 9.39 8.83
C ARG A 61 1.61 7.93 9.21
N TRP A 62 1.27 6.99 8.33
CA TRP A 62 1.42 5.57 8.64
C TRP A 62 2.40 4.92 7.67
N VAL A 63 3.16 3.98 8.21
CA VAL A 63 4.01 3.06 7.44
C VAL A 63 3.37 1.70 7.50
N LEU A 64 3.23 1.05 6.35
CA LEU A 64 2.81 -0.33 6.21
C LEU A 64 3.99 -1.18 5.78
N TRP A 65 4.07 -2.41 6.29
CA TRP A 65 5.01 -3.40 5.77
C TRP A 65 4.46 -4.81 5.89
N SER A 66 4.96 -5.70 5.05
CA SER A 66 4.66 -7.12 5.08
C SER A 66 5.80 -7.92 5.68
N GLN A 67 5.51 -8.92 6.51
CA GLN A 67 6.50 -9.87 7.02
C GLN A 67 6.50 -11.20 6.24
N GLN A 68 7.52 -12.04 6.45
CA GLN A 68 7.62 -13.38 5.85
C GLN A 68 6.47 -14.33 6.22
N SER A 69 5.70 -14.01 7.28
CA SER A 69 4.49 -14.73 7.64
C SER A 69 3.31 -14.45 6.69
N GLY A 70 3.39 -13.41 5.86
CA GLY A 70 2.28 -12.92 5.03
C GLY A 70 1.34 -11.96 5.75
N CYS A 71 1.59 -11.65 7.02
CA CYS A 71 0.87 -10.60 7.75
C CYS A 71 1.30 -9.20 7.27
N VAL A 72 0.36 -8.27 7.28
CA VAL A 72 0.62 -6.84 7.05
C VAL A 72 0.51 -6.11 8.37
N TRP A 73 1.54 -5.35 8.68
CA TRP A 73 1.66 -4.53 9.88
C TRP A 73 1.60 -3.06 9.52
N TYR A 74 1.26 -2.24 10.51
CA TYR A 74 1.34 -0.79 10.41
C TYR A 74 1.95 -0.15 11.64
N GLN A 75 2.52 1.03 11.44
CA GLN A 75 3.03 1.88 12.52
C GLN A 75 2.77 3.36 12.22
N ASP A 76 2.35 4.11 13.26
CA ASP A 76 2.43 5.57 13.26
C ASP A 76 3.79 6.00 13.87
N PRO A 77 4.74 6.52 13.07
CA PRO A 77 6.07 6.89 13.53
C PRO A 77 6.07 8.16 14.39
N ASP A 78 4.98 8.92 14.43
CA ASP A 78 4.84 10.06 15.33
C ASP A 78 4.50 9.59 16.78
N PHE A 79 4.24 8.29 17.01
CA PHE A 79 4.02 7.70 18.32
C PHE A 79 5.14 6.75 18.76
N PRO A 80 5.53 6.75 20.05
CA PRO A 80 6.56 5.86 20.57
C PRO A 80 6.14 4.37 20.49
N LEU A 81 7.12 3.50 20.23
CA LEU A 81 6.97 2.04 20.06
C LEU A 81 6.31 1.34 21.27
N ASP A 82 6.44 1.90 22.47
CA ASP A 82 5.92 1.31 23.70
C ASP A 82 4.40 1.50 23.88
N ALA A 83 3.76 2.32 23.03
CA ALA A 83 2.37 2.72 23.16
C ALA A 83 1.51 2.19 21.99
N LEU A 84 1.21 0.88 21.95
CA LEU A 84 0.20 0.26 21.05
C LEU A 84 0.26 0.72 19.57
N SER A 85 1.41 1.21 19.11
CA SER A 85 1.55 1.93 17.84
C SER A 85 1.88 1.00 16.69
N GLU A 86 2.20 -0.26 16.99
CA GLU A 86 2.38 -1.35 16.05
C GLU A 86 1.18 -2.31 16.17
N GLY A 87 0.52 -2.57 15.04
CA GLY A 87 -0.61 -3.48 14.98
C GLY A 87 -0.59 -4.33 13.71
N VAL A 88 -1.11 -5.56 13.82
CA VAL A 88 -1.44 -6.37 12.65
C VAL A 88 -2.66 -5.75 11.98
N LEU A 89 -2.50 -5.23 10.77
CA LEU A 89 -3.60 -4.72 9.95
C LEU A 89 -4.36 -5.85 9.27
N ILE A 90 -3.61 -6.79 8.68
CA ILE A 90 -4.16 -7.93 7.92
C ILE A 90 -3.41 -9.18 8.37
N ALA A 91 -4.16 -10.19 8.82
CA ALA A 91 -3.61 -11.49 9.17
C ALA A 91 -3.14 -12.26 7.92
N SER A 92 -2.22 -13.21 8.13
CA SER A 92 -1.74 -14.05 7.05
C SER A 92 -2.89 -14.78 6.36
N PRO A 93 -2.86 -14.89 5.02
CA PRO A 93 -3.79 -15.73 4.29
C PRO A 93 -3.50 -17.24 4.43
N PHE A 94 -2.38 -17.62 5.02
CA PHE A 94 -1.92 -19.01 5.12
C PHE A 94 -2.08 -19.53 6.55
N ASP A 95 -2.50 -20.79 6.69
CA ASP A 95 -2.65 -21.42 8.00
C ASP A 95 -1.27 -21.60 8.67
N GLU A 96 -1.20 -21.35 9.99
CA GLU A 96 0.03 -21.48 10.79
C GLU A 96 0.59 -22.91 10.84
N VAL A 97 -0.14 -23.91 10.34
CA VAL A 97 0.13 -25.34 10.52
C VAL A 97 1.46 -25.79 9.87
N ASP A 98 1.98 -25.05 8.89
CA ASP A 98 3.28 -25.35 8.27
C ASP A 98 4.50 -24.68 8.95
N THR A 99 4.30 -23.86 9.99
CA THR A 99 5.40 -23.13 10.66
C THR A 99 6.35 -24.01 11.48
N SER A 100 5.99 -25.26 11.75
CA SER A 100 6.90 -26.26 12.36
C SER A 100 8.02 -26.70 11.42
N GLN A 101 7.88 -26.42 10.12
CA GLN A 101 8.97 -26.50 9.14
C GLN A 101 9.34 -25.06 8.76
N HIS A 102 10.52 -24.61 9.18
CA HIS A 102 11.08 -23.26 9.01
C HIS A 102 11.25 -22.74 7.55
N LEU A 103 10.28 -22.92 6.65
CA LEU A 103 10.47 -22.70 5.21
C LEU A 103 9.33 -21.99 4.47
N VAL A 104 8.27 -21.56 5.16
CA VAL A 104 7.22 -20.77 4.50
C VAL A 104 7.68 -19.33 4.34
N ASN A 105 8.48 -19.09 3.30
CA ASN A 105 8.94 -17.77 2.94
C ASN A 105 7.85 -17.11 2.08
N VAL A 106 6.99 -16.29 2.72
CA VAL A 106 5.99 -15.49 1.99
C VAL A 106 6.64 -14.21 1.50
N MET A 107 6.61 -14.02 0.19
CA MET A 107 6.92 -12.72 -0.42
C MET A 107 5.62 -11.97 -0.62
N SER A 108 5.54 -10.76 -0.09
CA SER A 108 4.37 -9.92 -0.26
C SER A 108 4.67 -8.62 -1.00
N THR A 109 3.69 -8.12 -1.75
CA THR A 109 3.74 -6.82 -2.42
C THR A 109 2.47 -6.04 -2.10
N LEU A 110 2.65 -4.75 -1.79
CA LEU A 110 1.58 -3.86 -1.35
C LEU A 110 1.35 -2.73 -2.37
N ALA A 111 0.09 -2.36 -2.56
CA ALA A 111 -0.30 -1.14 -3.28
C ALA A 111 -1.50 -0.49 -2.60
N ILE A 112 -1.52 0.85 -2.59
CA ILE A 112 -2.63 1.65 -2.06
C ILE A 112 -3.31 2.40 -3.20
N ASP A 113 -4.64 2.50 -3.09
CA ASP A 113 -5.46 3.44 -3.83
C ASP A 113 -6.20 4.39 -2.89
N VAL A 114 -5.97 5.69 -3.09
CA VAL A 114 -6.61 6.80 -2.36
C VAL A 114 -7.54 7.62 -3.26
N SER A 115 -7.76 7.18 -4.51
CA SER A 115 -8.53 7.94 -5.49
C SER A 115 -9.99 8.14 -5.10
N SER A 116 -10.59 7.21 -4.35
CA SER A 116 -11.97 7.37 -3.86
C SER A 116 -12.14 8.53 -2.87
N GLU A 117 -11.11 8.91 -2.13
CA GLU A 117 -11.19 10.00 -1.14
C GLU A 117 -10.77 11.36 -1.67
N LEU A 118 -9.77 11.39 -2.57
CA LEU A 118 -9.27 12.62 -3.16
C LEU A 118 -10.32 13.37 -3.99
N VAL A 119 -11.38 12.68 -4.43
CA VAL A 119 -12.46 13.23 -5.24
C VAL A 119 -13.55 13.89 -4.38
N GLU A 120 -13.80 13.41 -3.16
CA GLU A 120 -15.01 13.79 -2.42
C GLU A 120 -14.78 14.85 -1.34
N GLN A 121 -13.58 15.00 -0.80
CA GLN A 121 -13.37 15.92 0.33
C GLN A 121 -12.07 16.68 0.17
N GLY A 122 -12.15 18.01 0.03
CA GLY A 122 -11.02 18.94 0.17
C GLY A 122 -10.42 18.99 1.58
N SER A 123 -10.53 17.89 2.33
CA SER A 123 -9.93 17.61 3.62
C SER A 123 -8.59 16.94 3.40
N ALA A 124 -7.52 17.49 3.98
CA ALA A 124 -6.17 16.93 3.90
C ALA A 124 -5.98 15.62 4.69
N ASN A 125 -7.03 15.14 5.37
CA ASN A 125 -6.97 13.94 6.21
C ASN A 125 -7.61 12.76 5.48
N LEU A 126 -6.78 11.76 5.20
CA LEU A 126 -7.19 10.44 4.71
C LEU A 126 -8.03 9.75 5.78
N LYS A 127 -9.25 9.31 5.45
CA LYS A 127 -10.13 8.56 6.37
C LYS A 127 -10.22 7.09 5.99
N GLU A 128 -10.12 6.79 4.71
CA GLU A 128 -10.19 5.45 4.16
C GLU A 128 -9.37 5.31 2.87
N PHE A 129 -8.90 4.11 2.60
CA PHE A 129 -8.20 3.79 1.37
C PHE A 129 -8.36 2.31 1.05
N ASN A 130 -8.10 1.95 -0.20
CA ASN A 130 -8.03 0.55 -0.58
C ASN A 130 -6.56 0.11 -0.52
N LEU A 131 -6.33 -1.09 0.01
CA LEU A 131 -5.01 -1.72 0.11
C LEU A 131 -5.06 -3.08 -0.56
N THR A 132 -4.15 -3.34 -1.49
CA THR A 132 -3.94 -4.70 -2.01
C THR A 132 -2.72 -5.32 -1.37
N VAL A 133 -2.88 -6.59 -1.00
CA VAL A 133 -1.81 -7.48 -0.56
C VAL A 133 -1.75 -8.65 -1.55
N ILE A 134 -0.64 -8.75 -2.25
CA ILE A 134 -0.28 -9.95 -3.01
C ILE A 134 0.64 -10.76 -2.12
N SER A 135 0.26 -11.98 -1.74
CA SER A 135 1.08 -12.86 -0.90
C SER A 135 1.43 -14.12 -1.68
N ASN A 136 2.73 -14.34 -1.89
CA ASN A 136 3.28 -15.47 -2.62
C ASN A 136 3.96 -16.42 -1.63
N GLN A 137 3.31 -17.55 -1.35
CA GLN A 137 3.95 -18.69 -0.72
C GLN A 137 4.68 -19.47 -1.80
N LEU A 138 6.02 -19.35 -1.81
CA LEU A 138 6.87 -19.89 -2.87
C LEU A 138 6.47 -21.31 -3.27
N ARG A 139 6.12 -21.49 -4.56
CA ARG A 139 5.75 -22.76 -5.21
C ARG A 139 4.42 -23.38 -4.74
N THR A 140 3.71 -22.78 -3.79
CA THR A 140 2.49 -23.37 -3.22
C THR A 140 1.26 -22.61 -3.67
N ALA A 141 1.21 -21.31 -3.39
CA ALA A 141 0.01 -20.50 -3.60
C ALA A 141 0.36 -19.03 -3.74
N ILE A 142 -0.35 -18.34 -4.63
CA ILE A 142 -0.42 -16.88 -4.63
C ILE A 142 -1.84 -16.49 -4.29
N VAL A 143 -1.97 -15.68 -3.24
CA VAL A 143 -3.25 -15.14 -2.77
C VAL A 143 -3.20 -13.63 -2.93
N ILE A 144 -4.18 -13.07 -3.62
CA ILE A 144 -4.33 -11.64 -3.82
C ILE A 144 -5.59 -11.20 -3.09
N ARG A 145 -5.46 -10.28 -2.15
CA ARG A 145 -6.58 -9.72 -1.39
C ARG A 145 -6.57 -8.21 -1.47
N VAL A 146 -7.74 -7.63 -1.75
CA VAL A 146 -7.97 -6.19 -1.71
C VAL A 146 -8.85 -5.89 -0.50
N TRP A 147 -8.41 -4.96 0.33
CA TRP A 147 -9.09 -4.57 1.56
C TRP A 147 -9.43 -3.09 1.53
N LYS A 148 -10.60 -2.74 2.08
CA LYS A 148 -10.91 -1.40 2.53
C LYS A 148 -10.29 -1.21 3.91
N VAL A 149 -9.47 -0.18 4.04
CA VAL A 149 -8.82 0.21 5.29
C VAL A 149 -9.38 1.55 5.73
N LYS A 150 -9.73 1.68 7.01
CA LYS A 150 -10.20 2.93 7.62
C LYS A 150 -9.24 3.37 8.71
N VAL A 151 -9.13 4.69 8.85
CA VAL A 151 -8.53 5.33 10.01
C VAL A 151 -9.58 5.38 11.09
N ASP A 152 -9.34 4.67 12.20
CA ASP A 152 -10.21 4.69 13.35
C ASP A 152 -9.76 5.80 14.31
N ASP A 153 -10.49 6.92 14.25
CA ASP A 153 -10.35 8.07 15.15
C ASP A 153 -11.28 7.96 16.38
N SER A 154 -12.06 6.88 16.53
CA SER A 154 -13.06 6.75 17.60
C SER A 154 -12.46 6.69 19.01
N THR A 155 -11.16 6.46 19.12
CA THR A 155 -10.39 6.51 20.37
C THR A 155 -9.88 7.91 20.73
N ALA A 156 -10.04 8.90 19.86
CA ALA A 156 -9.43 10.23 19.99
C ALA A 156 -10.29 11.26 20.79
N THR A 157 -11.14 10.79 21.71
CA THR A 157 -11.89 11.69 22.60
C THR A 157 -11.24 11.79 23.99
N GLN A 158 -10.57 12.93 24.20
CA GLN A 158 -10.11 13.49 25.47
C GLN A 158 -8.84 12.88 26.11
N GLN A 159 -7.96 13.81 26.51
CA GLN A 159 -6.73 13.68 27.32
C GLN A 159 -6.38 12.27 27.83
N GLY A 160 -5.49 11.58 27.11
CA GLY A 160 -4.80 10.37 27.62
C GLY A 160 -5.03 9.06 26.86
N PHE A 161 -5.75 9.08 25.73
CA PHE A 161 -6.12 7.87 24.97
C PHE A 161 -5.24 7.60 23.72
N PRO A 162 -5.21 6.34 23.23
CA PRO A 162 -4.18 5.82 22.32
C PRO A 162 -4.22 6.49 20.93
N PRO A 163 -3.11 6.38 20.16
CA PRO A 163 -3.06 6.88 18.79
C PRO A 163 -4.21 6.35 17.92
N PRO A 164 -4.68 7.10 16.92
CA PRO A 164 -5.60 6.57 15.94
C PRO A 164 -4.95 5.43 15.17
N THR A 165 -5.76 4.41 14.92
CA THR A 165 -5.33 3.11 14.41
C THR A 165 -5.78 2.91 12.98
N LEU A 166 -5.14 1.98 12.29
CA LEU A 166 -5.63 1.49 11.01
C LEU A 166 -6.38 0.18 11.23
N VAL A 167 -7.55 0.08 10.62
CA VAL A 167 -8.40 -1.11 10.69
C VAL A 167 -8.77 -1.54 9.28
N ALA A 168 -8.49 -2.79 8.93
CA ALA A 168 -9.03 -3.41 7.73
C ALA A 168 -10.49 -3.78 7.98
N THR A 169 -11.43 -3.13 7.29
CA THR A 169 -12.86 -3.22 7.60
C THR A 169 -13.62 -4.19 6.70
N GLU A 170 -13.25 -4.25 5.43
CA GLU A 170 -13.99 -5.02 4.42
C GLU A 170 -13.02 -5.59 3.40
N MET A 171 -13.20 -6.85 3.02
CA MET A 171 -12.48 -7.45 1.91
C MET A 171 -13.25 -7.17 0.62
N LEU A 172 -12.64 -6.42 -0.30
CA LEU A 172 -13.23 -5.98 -1.57
C LEU A 172 -13.03 -6.98 -2.71
N ALA A 173 -11.99 -7.80 -2.63
CA ALA A 173 -11.72 -8.89 -3.57
C ALA A 173 -10.75 -9.89 -2.96
N SER A 174 -10.89 -11.16 -3.30
CA SER A 174 -9.92 -12.21 -2.97
C SER A 174 -9.88 -13.26 -4.08
N PHE A 175 -8.70 -13.53 -4.61
CA PHE A 175 -8.50 -14.53 -5.65
C PHE A 175 -7.09 -15.08 -5.64
N ASN A 176 -6.91 -16.22 -6.28
CA ASN A 176 -5.64 -16.89 -6.38
C ASN A 176 -5.07 -16.81 -7.80
N GLU A 177 -3.75 -16.82 -7.89
CA GLU A 177 -3.04 -17.05 -9.15
C GLU A 177 -2.28 -18.38 -9.07
N ASP A 178 -2.06 -18.98 -10.24
CA ASP A 178 -1.23 -20.16 -10.32
C ASP A 178 0.20 -19.84 -9.86
N PRO A 179 0.90 -20.74 -9.14
CA PRO A 179 2.25 -20.55 -8.58
C PRO A 179 3.37 -20.49 -9.63
N ILE A 180 3.10 -19.89 -10.80
CA ILE A 180 4.00 -19.81 -11.95
C ILE A 180 4.66 -18.42 -11.97
N GLY A 181 5.79 -18.31 -11.28
CA GLY A 181 6.67 -17.14 -11.34
C GLY A 181 6.70 -16.33 -10.04
N VAL A 182 7.42 -15.21 -10.11
CA VAL A 182 7.60 -14.28 -8.98
C VAL A 182 6.85 -12.98 -9.30
N PHE A 183 6.07 -12.48 -8.35
CA PHE A 183 5.35 -11.23 -8.51
C PHE A 183 6.32 -10.07 -8.29
N GLY A 184 6.30 -9.11 -9.21
CA GLY A 184 7.10 -7.89 -9.12
C GLY A 184 6.27 -6.77 -8.51
N THR A 185 6.19 -5.66 -9.21
CA THR A 185 5.39 -4.51 -8.78
C THR A 185 3.89 -4.74 -9.00
N CYS A 186 3.07 -4.06 -8.19
CA CYS A 186 1.63 -3.98 -8.35
C CYS A 186 1.13 -2.54 -8.19
N SER A 187 -0.04 -2.26 -8.75
CA SER A 187 -0.71 -0.97 -8.69
C SER A 187 -2.22 -1.16 -8.62
N LEU A 188 -2.84 -0.48 -7.68
CA LEU A 188 -4.27 -0.54 -7.38
C LEU A 188 -4.92 0.78 -7.80
N PHE A 189 -6.09 0.70 -8.45
CA PHE A 189 -6.90 1.87 -8.80
C PHE A 189 -8.37 1.49 -8.98
N GLY A 190 -9.24 2.09 -8.16
CA GLY A 190 -10.66 1.81 -8.13
C GLY A 190 -10.92 0.32 -7.87
N THR A 191 -11.61 -0.32 -8.82
CA THR A 191 -11.94 -1.75 -8.78
C THR A 191 -11.02 -2.60 -9.67
N SER A 192 -9.80 -2.12 -9.92
CA SER A 192 -8.81 -2.83 -10.71
C SER A 192 -7.44 -2.85 -10.05
N ILE A 193 -6.75 -3.98 -10.22
CA ILE A 193 -5.34 -4.13 -9.91
C ILE A 193 -4.58 -4.54 -11.17
N ALA A 194 -3.41 -3.95 -11.36
CA ALA A 194 -2.40 -4.44 -12.28
C ALA A 194 -1.18 -4.91 -11.50
N TYR A 195 -0.65 -6.08 -11.84
CA TYR A 195 0.58 -6.59 -11.25
C TYR A 195 1.44 -7.29 -12.29
N SER A 196 2.75 -7.28 -12.04
CA SER A 196 3.73 -7.94 -12.92
C SER A 196 4.06 -9.34 -12.40
N VAL A 197 4.14 -10.29 -13.32
CA VAL A 197 4.54 -11.67 -13.05
C VAL A 197 5.82 -11.96 -13.84
N ALA A 198 6.92 -12.14 -13.12
CA ALA A 198 8.17 -12.64 -13.66
C ALA A 198 8.10 -14.17 -13.78
N SER A 199 7.54 -14.63 -14.89
CA SER A 199 7.57 -16.02 -15.36
C SER A 199 8.37 -16.13 -16.66
N PHE A 200 8.28 -17.27 -17.35
CA PHE A 200 8.85 -17.44 -18.70
C PHE A 200 8.35 -16.38 -19.69
N LEU A 201 7.06 -16.01 -19.61
CA LEU A 201 6.43 -15.08 -20.56
C LEU A 201 6.44 -13.61 -20.14
N ARG A 202 6.84 -13.29 -18.90
CA ARG A 202 6.84 -11.92 -18.32
C ARG A 202 5.58 -11.13 -18.66
N LEU A 203 4.60 -11.21 -17.79
CA LEU A 203 3.27 -10.68 -18.05
C LEU A 203 2.94 -9.56 -17.08
N ILE A 204 2.19 -8.59 -17.55
CA ILE A 204 1.36 -7.73 -16.71
C ILE A 204 -0.03 -8.35 -16.74
N VAL A 205 -0.56 -8.66 -15.57
CA VAL A 205 -1.93 -9.12 -15.43
C VAL A 205 -2.75 -7.99 -14.84
N ILE A 206 -3.87 -7.69 -15.48
CA ILE A 206 -4.87 -6.75 -14.98
C ILE A 206 -6.09 -7.56 -14.58
N VAL A 207 -6.51 -7.36 -13.33
CA VAL A 207 -7.71 -7.97 -12.79
C VAL A 207 -8.67 -6.86 -12.41
N THR A 208 -9.93 -7.04 -12.78
CA THR A 208 -11.02 -6.13 -12.39
C THR A 208 -12.06 -6.92 -11.60
N TRP A 209 -12.65 -6.32 -10.58
CA TRP A 209 -13.78 -6.90 -9.85
C TRP A 209 -14.98 -5.94 -9.86
N ASP A 210 -16.16 -6.49 -9.62
CA ASP A 210 -17.35 -5.71 -9.30
C ASP A 210 -17.58 -5.79 -7.78
N SER A 211 -18.04 -4.70 -7.18
CA SER A 211 -18.15 -4.54 -5.72
C SER A 211 -19.27 -5.39 -5.09
N LYS A 212 -19.95 -6.26 -5.87
CA LYS A 212 -21.17 -6.95 -5.45
C LYS A 212 -21.00 -8.45 -5.14
N ASP A 213 -19.89 -9.08 -5.53
CA ASP A 213 -19.74 -10.54 -5.50
C ASP A 213 -18.52 -11.02 -4.72
N VAL A 214 -18.31 -10.50 -3.50
CA VAL A 214 -17.21 -10.97 -2.64
C VAL A 214 -17.72 -12.03 -1.66
N THR A 215 -17.32 -13.28 -1.90
CA THR A 215 -17.33 -14.33 -0.87
C THR A 215 -15.89 -14.75 -0.59
N GLU A 216 -15.56 -15.09 0.67
CA GLU A 216 -14.22 -15.51 1.12
C GLU A 216 -13.63 -16.71 0.34
N ARG A 217 -14.48 -17.44 -0.40
CA ARG A 217 -14.12 -18.57 -1.26
C ARG A 217 -14.47 -18.31 -2.74
N SER A 218 -14.31 -17.08 -3.22
CA SER A 218 -14.64 -16.76 -4.60
C SER A 218 -13.71 -17.52 -5.57
N ASN A 219 -14.33 -18.32 -6.44
CA ASN A 219 -13.65 -19.01 -7.53
C ASN A 219 -12.91 -17.99 -8.42
N ASN A 220 -11.69 -18.34 -8.85
CA ASN A 220 -10.88 -17.54 -9.78
C ASN A 220 -11.65 -17.07 -11.03
N LEU A 221 -12.72 -17.78 -11.42
CA LEU A 221 -13.58 -17.49 -12.58
C LEU A 221 -14.38 -16.19 -12.45
N LEU A 222 -14.55 -15.63 -11.26
CA LEU A 222 -15.32 -14.39 -11.05
C LEU A 222 -14.54 -13.12 -11.39
N TYR A 223 -13.23 -13.24 -11.62
CA TYR A 223 -12.33 -12.09 -11.81
C TYR A 223 -11.73 -12.13 -13.22
N PRO A 224 -12.27 -11.38 -14.19
CA PRO A 224 -11.73 -11.36 -15.54
C PRO A 224 -10.29 -10.83 -15.55
N ARG A 225 -9.42 -11.56 -16.25
CA ARG A 225 -7.99 -11.27 -16.38
C ARG A 225 -7.68 -10.77 -17.78
N ARG A 226 -6.87 -9.72 -17.87
CA ARG A 226 -6.24 -9.28 -19.12
C ARG A 226 -4.74 -9.44 -18.99
N TYR A 227 -4.12 -10.05 -19.99
CA TYR A 227 -2.69 -10.30 -20.03
C TYR A 227 -2.04 -9.39 -21.06
N ILE A 228 -0.97 -8.72 -20.66
CA ILE A 228 -0.14 -7.88 -21.53
C ILE A 228 1.28 -8.40 -21.42
N GLU A 229 1.85 -8.82 -22.55
CA GLU A 229 3.25 -9.20 -22.62
C GLU A 229 4.15 -7.99 -22.36
N THR A 230 5.21 -8.19 -21.58
CA THR A 230 6.15 -7.13 -21.23
C THR A 230 7.59 -7.61 -21.25
N HIS A 231 8.52 -6.66 -21.27
CA HIS A 231 9.95 -6.90 -21.13
C HIS A 231 10.42 -6.70 -19.68
N ARG A 232 11.67 -7.09 -19.40
CA ARG A 232 12.25 -7.17 -18.05
C ARG A 232 12.07 -5.89 -17.23
N GLY A 233 11.72 -6.07 -15.95
CA GLY A 233 11.71 -5.05 -14.90
C GLY A 233 10.71 -3.95 -15.21
N VAL A 234 9.53 -3.97 -14.61
CA VAL A 234 8.53 -2.91 -14.81
C VAL A 234 8.01 -2.40 -13.48
N ILE A 235 7.96 -1.07 -13.37
CA ILE A 235 7.18 -0.36 -12.37
C ILE A 235 5.84 -0.02 -13.02
N LEU A 236 4.75 -0.42 -12.37
CA LEU A 236 3.40 -0.26 -12.87
C LEU A 236 2.67 0.86 -12.15
N TYR A 237 1.97 1.68 -12.91
CA TYR A 237 1.02 2.66 -12.40
C TYR A 237 -0.30 2.52 -13.15
N HIS A 238 -1.35 2.18 -12.41
CA HIS A 238 -2.71 2.14 -12.92
C HIS A 238 -3.31 3.55 -12.89
N LEU A 239 -3.80 4.01 -14.03
CA LEU A 239 -4.29 5.37 -14.25
C LEU A 239 -5.81 5.38 -14.50
N PRO A 240 -6.48 6.53 -14.30
CA PRO A 240 -7.89 6.71 -14.62
C PRO A 240 -8.23 6.33 -16.06
N GLY A 241 -9.39 5.69 -16.23
CA GLY A 241 -9.88 5.24 -17.54
C GLY A 241 -9.28 3.92 -18.03
N GLY A 242 -8.76 3.08 -17.12
CA GLY A 242 -8.18 1.78 -17.47
C GLY A 242 -6.85 1.89 -18.22
N ARG A 243 -6.14 3.00 -18.04
CA ARG A 243 -4.83 3.24 -18.67
C ARG A 243 -3.73 2.69 -17.76
N LEU A 244 -2.65 2.21 -18.36
CA LEU A 244 -1.46 1.78 -17.66
C LEU A 244 -0.28 2.65 -18.07
N PHE A 245 0.48 3.10 -17.08
CA PHE A 245 1.79 3.68 -17.29
C PHE A 245 2.84 2.68 -16.76
N VAL A 246 3.71 2.25 -17.67
CA VAL A 246 4.70 1.20 -17.41
C VAL A 246 6.08 1.83 -17.56
N VAL A 247 6.85 1.84 -16.48
CA VAL A 247 8.23 2.32 -16.50
C VAL A 247 9.14 1.11 -16.49
N LYS A 248 10.06 1.04 -17.46
CA LYS A 248 11.08 0.00 -17.47
C LYS A 248 12.08 0.30 -16.35
N ASP A 249 12.22 -0.65 -15.44
CA ASP A 249 13.20 -0.63 -14.38
C ASP A 249 14.55 -1.10 -14.92
N TYR A 250 15.47 -0.15 -15.08
CA TYR A 250 16.84 -0.41 -15.52
C TYR A 250 17.78 -0.75 -14.37
N THR A 251 17.31 -0.79 -13.12
CA THR A 251 18.18 -1.08 -11.96
C THR A 251 18.71 -2.52 -11.94
N ALA A 252 18.12 -3.42 -12.73
CA ALA A 252 18.65 -4.78 -12.94
C ALA A 252 19.84 -4.88 -13.92
N ALA A 253 20.40 -3.75 -14.40
CA ALA A 253 21.55 -3.73 -15.30
C ALA A 253 22.92 -3.67 -14.61
N CYS A 254 22.97 -3.73 -13.28
CA CYS A 254 24.23 -3.75 -12.51
C CYS A 254 24.34 -5.02 -11.69
N PHE A 255 24.61 -6.17 -12.32
CA PHE A 255 25.41 -7.29 -11.79
C PHE A 255 25.87 -8.17 -12.96
#